data_AF-A0A1I1UL24-F1
#
_entry.id   AF-A0A1I1UL24-F1
#
_cell.length_a   1.000
_cell.length_b   1.000
_cell.length_c   1.000
_cell.angle_alpha   90.00
_cell.angle_beta   90.00
_cell.angle_gamma   90.00
#
_symmetry.space_group_name_H-M   'P 1'
#
loop_
_entity.id
_entity.type
_entity.pdbx_description
1 polymer ?
#
loop_
_entity_poly.entity_id
_entity_poly.type
_entity_poly.pdbx_seq_one_letter_code
_entity_poly.pdbx_strand_id
1 'polypeptide(L)'
;MNLSSKTLEKLRELINEETEYRSGPKLVQFFNNMGFSDSYGQELPSRWVYTDQRLDLINGSPELDKCIKAVFNPANFIGKMADLDAHITSFNQYLAFDKWKVVRNGAEITFRRLEKIEVDEPTPKANSETEDEFLKREFTSVSVSKLGLEGTVSGVLEQRIREIEKCFFGKAYLAVILMAGSTLEGALLGVANNYPRSFNSAKAAPKDGAGKAKQFHEWTLSAFIDVAHELRIVQHDTQKFSHTLRDFRNYIHPFQ
;
A
#
# COMPACT_ATOMS: atom_id res chain seq x y z
N MET A 1 -7.53 31.97 -9.75
CA MET A 1 -8.74 31.36 -10.38
C MET A 1 -9.87 31.33 -9.36
N ASN A 2 -11.15 31.12 -9.76
CA ASN A 2 -12.24 30.85 -8.81
C ASN A 2 -12.78 29.43 -9.04
N LEU A 3 -12.63 28.56 -8.04
CA LEU A 3 -12.88 27.12 -8.15
C LEU A 3 -14.16 26.71 -7.42
N SER A 4 -14.84 25.70 -7.95
CA SER A 4 -15.99 25.07 -7.31
C SER A 4 -15.61 24.34 -6.02
N SER A 5 -16.59 24.10 -5.15
CA SER A 5 -16.39 23.36 -3.90
C SER A 5 -15.79 21.96 -4.12
N LYS A 6 -16.19 21.27 -5.21
CA LYS A 6 -15.64 19.96 -5.55
C LYS A 6 -14.19 20.01 -5.99
N THR A 7 -13.78 21.04 -6.71
CA THR A 7 -12.37 21.21 -7.08
C THR A 7 -11.52 21.60 -5.88
N LEU A 8 -12.03 22.43 -4.98
CA LEU A 8 -11.36 22.75 -3.71
C LEU A 8 -11.21 21.51 -2.82
N GLU A 9 -12.25 20.67 -2.75
CA GLU A 9 -12.22 19.40 -2.03
C GLU A 9 -11.09 18.49 -2.55
N LYS A 10 -10.96 18.36 -3.88
CA LYS A 10 -9.88 17.60 -4.49
C LYS A 10 -8.50 18.23 -4.23
N LEU A 11 -8.40 19.55 -4.26
CA LEU A 11 -7.16 20.27 -3.95
C LEU A 11 -6.73 20.04 -2.49
N ARG A 12 -7.69 20.00 -1.55
CA ARG A 12 -7.44 19.63 -0.15
C ARG A 12 -6.86 18.23 -0.03
N GLU A 13 -7.40 17.23 -0.74
CA GLU A 13 -6.87 15.86 -0.72
C GLU A 13 -5.42 15.81 -1.20
N LEU A 14 -5.12 16.52 -2.29
CA LEU A 14 -3.76 16.66 -2.83
C LEU A 14 -2.81 17.32 -1.82
N ILE A 15 -3.25 18.38 -1.13
CA ILE A 15 -2.46 19.08 -0.11
C ILE A 15 -2.26 18.21 1.13
N ASN A 16 -3.28 17.49 1.58
CA ASN A 16 -3.20 16.82 2.87
C ASN A 16 -2.46 15.48 2.76
N GLU A 17 -2.72 14.71 1.70
CA GLU A 17 -2.40 13.28 1.69
C GLU A 17 -1.86 12.75 0.35
N GLU A 18 -2.44 13.12 -0.81
CA GLU A 18 -2.12 12.41 -2.05
C GLU A 18 -0.73 12.73 -2.61
N THR A 19 -0.30 14.01 -2.57
CA THR A 19 1.04 14.37 -3.05
C THR A 19 2.13 14.02 -2.04
N GLU A 20 1.82 14.26 -0.77
CA GLU A 20 2.58 13.81 0.39
C GLU A 20 1.70 13.91 1.63
N TYR A 21 1.98 13.08 2.64
CA TYR A 21 1.31 13.20 3.93
C TYR A 21 1.82 14.43 4.70
N ARG A 22 0.95 15.43 4.89
CA ARG A 22 1.21 16.61 5.70
C ARG A 22 0.51 16.52 7.05
N SER A 23 1.29 16.38 8.13
CA SER A 23 0.80 16.51 9.51
C SER A 23 0.28 17.93 9.78
N GLY A 24 -0.46 18.13 10.87
CA GLY A 24 -0.98 19.45 11.26
C GLY A 24 0.07 20.58 11.24
N PRO A 25 1.25 20.40 11.87
CA PRO A 25 2.33 21.39 11.81
C PRO A 25 2.85 21.65 10.37
N LYS A 26 2.93 20.61 9.54
CA LYS A 26 3.36 20.73 8.14
C LYS A 26 2.34 21.48 7.28
N LEU A 27 1.04 21.34 7.56
CA LEU A 27 -0.02 22.11 6.88
C LEU A 27 0.07 23.59 7.23
N VAL A 28 0.24 23.91 8.52
CA VAL A 28 0.49 25.29 8.96
C VAL A 28 1.71 25.87 8.27
N GLN A 29 2.82 25.12 8.22
CA GLN A 29 4.03 25.55 7.52
C GLN A 29 3.79 25.77 6.02
N PHE A 30 3.05 24.88 5.36
CA PHE A 30 2.71 24.98 3.94
C PHE A 30 1.95 26.28 3.63
N PHE A 31 0.90 26.60 4.40
CA PHE A 31 0.14 27.84 4.23
C PHE A 31 0.94 29.07 4.66
N ASN A 32 1.77 28.99 5.70
CA ASN A 32 2.62 30.12 6.10
C ASN A 32 3.64 30.50 5.01
N ASN A 33 4.18 29.52 4.27
CA ASN A 33 5.04 29.79 3.11
C ASN A 33 4.31 30.52 1.97
N MET A 34 2.97 30.59 2.02
CA MET A 34 2.13 31.33 1.07
C MET A 34 1.62 32.68 1.62
N GLY A 35 2.11 33.10 2.79
CA GLY A 35 1.79 34.41 3.38
C GLY A 35 0.84 34.39 4.58
N PHE A 36 0.41 33.20 5.03
CA PHE A 36 -0.27 33.07 6.32
C PHE A 36 0.73 33.17 7.49
N SER A 37 0.23 33.43 8.70
CA SER A 37 1.05 33.58 9.91
C SER A 37 0.45 32.82 11.09
N ASP A 38 0.00 31.59 10.83
CA ASP A 38 -0.61 30.74 11.84
C ASP A 38 0.45 30.05 12.71
N SER A 39 0.07 29.72 13.94
CA SER A 39 0.88 28.89 14.83
C SER A 39 0.14 27.60 15.15
N TYR A 40 0.85 26.47 15.12
CA TYR A 40 0.25 25.19 15.44
C TYR A 40 -0.03 25.07 16.95
N GLY A 41 -1.29 24.84 17.33
CA GLY A 41 -1.72 24.77 18.73
C GLY A 41 -3.14 24.24 18.90
N GLN A 42 -3.62 24.16 20.14
CA GLN A 42 -4.94 23.60 20.49
C GLN A 42 -6.13 24.38 19.89
N GLU A 43 -5.92 25.61 19.46
CA GLU A 43 -6.96 26.47 18.86
C GLU A 43 -7.20 26.18 17.37
N LEU A 44 -6.34 25.39 16.71
CA LEU A 44 -6.53 25.04 15.31
C LEU A 44 -7.53 23.89 15.15
N PRO A 45 -8.39 23.94 14.12
CA PRO A 45 -9.34 22.87 13.85
C PRO A 45 -8.65 21.63 13.28
N SER A 46 -9.44 20.60 12.93
CA SER A 46 -8.91 19.40 12.29
C SER A 46 -8.25 19.72 10.94
N ARG A 47 -7.33 18.84 10.48
CA ARG A 47 -6.52 19.04 9.26
C ARG A 47 -7.34 19.43 8.03
N TRP A 48 -8.46 18.74 7.83
CA TRP A 48 -9.32 18.98 6.66
C TRP A 48 -10.03 20.34 6.77
N VAL A 49 -10.57 20.68 7.94
CA VAL A 49 -11.24 21.96 8.19
C VAL A 49 -10.26 23.13 8.06
N TYR A 50 -9.05 22.99 8.62
CA TYR A 50 -8.02 24.02 8.51
C TYR A 50 -7.67 24.31 7.04
N THR A 51 -7.51 23.24 6.25
CA THR A 51 -7.16 23.37 4.83
C THR A 51 -8.30 24.01 4.03
N ASP A 52 -9.55 23.60 4.25
CA ASP A 52 -10.72 24.20 3.60
C ASP A 52 -10.84 25.69 3.93
N GLN A 53 -10.72 26.07 5.20
CA GLN A 53 -10.74 27.48 5.62
C GLN A 53 -9.66 28.32 4.93
N ARG A 54 -8.46 27.76 4.73
CA ARG A 54 -7.36 28.48 4.06
C ARG A 54 -7.56 28.53 2.55
N LEU A 55 -8.07 27.47 1.94
CA LEU A 55 -8.41 27.44 0.52
C LEU A 55 -9.54 28.41 0.17
N ASP A 56 -10.57 28.52 1.01
CA ASP A 56 -11.67 29.47 0.83
C ASP A 56 -11.20 30.92 0.84
N LEU A 57 -10.23 31.26 1.70
CA LEU A 57 -9.67 32.61 1.80
C LEU A 57 -8.87 33.03 0.56
N ILE A 58 -8.22 32.08 -0.11
CA ILE A 58 -7.41 32.37 -1.32
C ILE A 58 -8.19 32.12 -2.62
N ASN A 59 -9.38 31.52 -2.56
CA ASN A 59 -10.16 31.23 -3.74
C ASN A 59 -10.58 32.53 -4.45
N GLY A 60 -10.40 32.59 -5.76
CA GLY A 60 -10.60 33.81 -6.54
C GLY A 60 -9.39 34.74 -6.62
N SER A 61 -8.30 34.48 -5.88
CA SER A 61 -7.11 35.34 -5.86
C SER A 61 -5.89 34.72 -6.57
N PRO A 62 -4.82 35.50 -6.83
CA PRO A 62 -3.54 34.98 -7.35
C PRO A 62 -2.83 34.00 -6.40
N GLU A 63 -3.17 33.99 -5.11
CA GLU A 63 -2.60 33.10 -4.11
C GLU A 63 -3.03 31.65 -4.35
N LEU A 64 -4.23 31.43 -4.88
CA LEU A 64 -4.67 30.09 -5.28
C LEU A 64 -3.77 29.50 -6.38
N ASP A 65 -3.40 30.32 -7.36
CA ASP A 65 -2.50 29.90 -8.43
C ASP A 65 -1.11 29.54 -7.89
N LYS A 66 -0.61 30.28 -6.88
CA LYS A 66 0.62 29.96 -6.15
C LYS A 66 0.49 28.65 -5.36
N CYS A 67 -0.65 28.44 -4.70
CA CYS A 67 -0.95 27.23 -3.95
C CYS A 67 -0.90 25.99 -4.86
N ILE A 68 -1.62 26.02 -5.98
CA ILE A 68 -1.63 24.90 -6.94
C ILE A 68 -0.23 24.64 -7.51
N LYS A 69 0.54 25.70 -7.81
CA LYS A 69 1.94 25.57 -8.25
C LYS A 69 2.85 24.94 -7.18
N ALA A 70 2.64 25.26 -5.90
CA ALA A 70 3.39 24.67 -4.80
C ALA A 70 3.07 23.17 -4.62
N VAL A 71 1.80 22.79 -4.75
CA VAL A 71 1.36 21.38 -4.71
C VAL A 71 1.99 20.57 -5.84
N PHE A 72 2.00 21.11 -7.06
CA PHE A 72 2.53 20.42 -8.24
C PHE A 72 3.99 20.77 -8.58
N ASN A 73 4.76 21.32 -7.63
CA ASN A 73 6.13 21.73 -7.88
C ASN A 73 6.99 20.51 -8.30
N PRO A 74 7.55 20.45 -9.52
CA PRO A 74 8.31 19.29 -10.00
C PRO A 74 9.53 18.95 -9.13
N ALA A 75 10.09 19.91 -8.39
CA ALA A 75 11.18 19.66 -7.45
C ALA A 75 10.79 18.68 -6.33
N ASN A 76 9.50 18.62 -5.95
CA ASN A 76 8.99 17.69 -4.94
C ASN A 76 8.87 16.25 -5.48
N PHE A 77 9.01 16.06 -6.79
CA PHE A 77 8.80 14.79 -7.49
C PHE A 77 10.05 14.34 -8.26
N ILE A 78 11.25 14.73 -7.83
CA ILE A 78 12.51 14.24 -8.40
C ILE A 78 12.54 12.71 -8.33
N GLY A 79 12.72 12.05 -9.48
CA GLY A 79 12.67 10.59 -9.61
C GLY A 79 11.26 9.99 -9.65
N LYS A 80 10.20 10.82 -9.56
CA LYS A 80 8.78 10.41 -9.51
C LYS A 80 7.88 11.26 -10.41
N MET A 81 8.39 11.70 -11.57
CA MET A 81 7.65 12.58 -12.49
C MET A 81 6.35 11.95 -13.01
N ALA A 82 6.30 10.62 -13.15
CA ALA A 82 5.09 9.90 -13.52
C ALA A 82 3.96 10.07 -12.48
N ASP A 83 4.31 10.15 -11.19
CA ASP A 83 3.34 10.36 -10.11
C ASP A 83 2.79 11.80 -10.18
N LEU A 84 3.67 12.78 -10.40
CA LEU A 84 3.26 14.17 -10.62
C LEU A 84 2.28 14.31 -11.79
N ASP A 85 2.60 13.69 -12.93
CA ASP A 85 1.75 13.72 -14.11
C ASP A 85 0.39 13.04 -13.84
N ALA A 86 0.37 11.98 -13.04
CA ALA A 86 -0.86 11.32 -12.62
C ALA A 86 -1.72 12.22 -11.72
N HIS A 87 -1.12 12.92 -10.74
CA HIS A 87 -1.85 13.85 -9.88
C HIS A 87 -2.40 15.05 -10.67
N ILE A 88 -1.61 15.63 -11.60
CA ILE A 88 -2.07 16.71 -12.48
C ILE A 88 -3.24 16.23 -13.35
N THR A 89 -3.15 15.02 -13.90
CA THR A 89 -4.21 14.44 -14.72
C THR A 89 -5.49 14.25 -13.91
N SER A 90 -5.39 13.69 -12.70
CA SER A 90 -6.52 13.51 -11.80
C SER A 90 -7.15 14.85 -11.40
N PHE A 91 -6.35 15.85 -11.02
CA PHE A 91 -6.87 17.17 -10.64
C PHE A 91 -7.58 17.87 -11.79
N ASN A 92 -7.05 17.73 -13.01
CA ASN A 92 -7.64 18.34 -14.20
C ASN A 92 -9.06 17.83 -14.53
N GLN A 93 -9.45 16.63 -14.07
CA GLN A 93 -10.82 16.13 -14.22
C GLN A 93 -11.84 17.00 -13.48
N TYR A 94 -11.43 17.59 -12.35
CA TYR A 94 -12.26 18.51 -11.56
C TYR A 94 -12.11 19.93 -12.10
N LEU A 95 -10.86 20.37 -12.31
CA LEU A 95 -10.55 21.73 -12.74
C LEU A 95 -11.14 22.10 -14.12
N ALA A 96 -11.38 21.11 -14.98
CA ALA A 96 -12.03 21.31 -16.27
C ALA A 96 -13.45 21.90 -16.13
N PHE A 97 -14.20 21.55 -15.08
CA PHE A 97 -15.52 22.12 -14.80
C PHE A 97 -15.45 23.60 -14.41
N ASP A 98 -14.30 24.05 -13.88
CA ASP A 98 -14.00 25.45 -13.61
C ASP A 98 -13.38 26.17 -14.82
N LYS A 99 -13.33 25.52 -15.99
CA LYS A 99 -12.77 26.02 -17.26
C LYS A 99 -11.26 26.31 -17.18
N TRP A 100 -10.54 25.56 -16.37
CA TRP A 100 -9.09 25.64 -16.24
C TRP A 100 -8.41 24.27 -16.43
N LYS A 101 -7.13 24.29 -16.80
CA LYS A 101 -6.28 23.12 -16.90
C LYS A 101 -4.88 23.45 -16.41
N VAL A 102 -4.34 22.62 -15.53
CA VAL A 102 -2.93 22.64 -15.13
C VAL A 102 -2.11 21.93 -16.21
N VAL A 103 -1.05 22.58 -16.68
CA VAL A 103 -0.15 22.06 -17.71
C VAL A 103 1.28 22.12 -17.20
N ARG A 104 1.98 20.98 -17.23
CA ARG A 104 3.41 20.89 -16.92
C ARG A 104 4.23 20.95 -18.20
N ASN A 105 5.18 21.88 -18.25
CA ASN A 105 6.18 22.00 -19.32
C ASN A 105 7.58 21.82 -18.70
N GLY A 106 8.08 20.60 -18.66
CA GLY A 106 9.34 20.30 -17.98
C GLY A 106 9.25 20.59 -16.48
N ALA A 107 9.99 21.60 -16.01
CA ALA A 107 10.02 22.05 -14.62
C ALA A 107 8.96 23.13 -14.28
N GLU A 108 8.24 23.64 -15.27
CA GLU A 108 7.27 24.71 -15.06
C GLU A 108 5.83 24.19 -15.00
N ILE A 109 5.06 24.72 -14.04
CA ILE A 109 3.62 24.51 -13.93
C ILE A 109 2.90 25.79 -14.39
N THR A 110 2.05 25.63 -15.40
CA THR A 110 1.28 26.71 -16.01
C THR A 110 -0.20 26.38 -16.04
N PHE A 111 -1.01 27.39 -16.34
CA PHE A 111 -2.45 27.26 -16.37
C PHE A 111 -2.99 27.67 -17.73
N ARG A 112 -3.92 26.88 -18.25
CA ARG A 112 -4.61 27.15 -19.52
C ARG A 112 -6.10 27.27 -19.25
N ARG A 113 -6.74 28.30 -19.81
CA ARG A 113 -8.19 28.42 -19.81
C ARG A 113 -8.79 27.51 -20.88
N LEU A 114 -9.85 26.80 -20.56
CA LEU A 114 -10.56 25.92 -21.48
C LEU A 114 -11.79 26.64 -22.05
N GLU A 115 -11.98 26.57 -23.37
CA GLU A 115 -13.16 27.11 -24.05
C GLU A 115 -14.35 26.13 -23.99
N LYS A 116 -14.06 24.84 -23.90
CA LYS A 116 -15.03 23.74 -23.79
C LYS A 116 -14.63 22.81 -22.65
N ILE A 117 -15.61 22.29 -21.92
CA ILE A 117 -15.40 21.26 -20.91
C ILE A 117 -15.22 19.94 -21.65
N GLU A 118 -13.99 19.44 -21.67
CA GLU A 118 -13.65 18.10 -22.14
C GLU A 118 -13.24 17.30 -20.90
N VAL A 119 -14.15 16.46 -20.41
CA VAL A 119 -13.82 15.48 -19.39
C VAL A 119 -13.27 14.29 -20.14
N ASP A 120 -11.95 14.29 -20.35
CA ASP A 120 -11.27 13.06 -20.74
C ASP A 120 -11.44 12.09 -19.56
N GLU A 121 -12.35 11.12 -19.71
CA GLU A 121 -12.30 9.92 -18.88
C GLU A 121 -10.87 9.38 -19.03
N PRO A 122 -10.14 9.14 -17.92
CA PRO A 122 -8.82 8.59 -18.03
C PRO A 122 -8.98 7.28 -18.79
N THR A 123 -8.44 7.21 -20.01
CA THR A 123 -8.29 5.93 -20.68
C THR A 123 -7.59 5.04 -19.66
N PRO A 124 -8.14 3.85 -19.34
CA PRO A 124 -7.53 2.96 -18.37
C PRO A 124 -6.06 2.88 -18.74
N LYS A 125 -5.16 3.25 -17.82
CA LYS A 125 -3.72 3.17 -18.07
C LYS A 125 -3.49 1.79 -18.67
N ALA A 126 -2.89 1.72 -19.86
CA ALA A 126 -2.56 0.46 -20.52
C ALA A 126 -1.60 -0.43 -19.69
N ASN A 127 -1.25 -0.03 -18.47
CA ASN A 127 -0.39 -0.72 -17.52
C ASN A 127 -0.91 -0.71 -16.06
N SER A 128 -2.18 -0.36 -15.78
CA SER A 128 -2.76 -0.74 -14.48
C SER A 128 -3.27 -2.16 -14.62
N GLU A 129 -2.49 -3.12 -14.14
CA GLU A 129 -2.93 -4.50 -14.01
C GLU A 129 -4.30 -4.50 -13.31
N THR A 130 -5.31 -4.97 -14.01
CA THR A 130 -6.67 -5.07 -13.46
C THR A 130 -6.66 -6.06 -12.30
N GLU A 131 -7.62 -5.96 -11.37
CA GLU A 131 -7.75 -6.95 -10.28
C GLU A 131 -7.81 -8.37 -10.84
N ASP A 132 -8.55 -8.56 -11.94
CA ASP A 132 -8.63 -9.84 -12.64
C ASP A 132 -7.29 -10.30 -13.22
N GLU A 133 -6.48 -9.40 -13.79
CA GLU A 133 -5.14 -9.73 -14.27
C GLU A 133 -4.19 -10.04 -13.11
N PHE A 134 -4.27 -9.31 -12.00
CA PHE A 134 -3.51 -9.57 -10.79
C PHE A 134 -3.85 -10.95 -10.21
N LEU A 135 -5.14 -11.30 -10.14
CA LEU A 135 -5.61 -12.61 -9.67
C LEU A 135 -5.24 -13.75 -10.64
N LYS A 136 -5.09 -13.47 -11.93
CA LYS A 136 -4.63 -14.42 -12.95
C LYS A 136 -3.11 -14.54 -13.04
N ARG A 137 -2.34 -13.78 -12.25
CA ARG A 137 -0.88 -13.96 -12.22
C ARG A 137 -0.52 -15.35 -11.73
N GLU A 138 0.11 -16.11 -12.62
CA GLU A 138 0.71 -17.39 -12.27
C GLU A 138 2.21 -17.18 -11.96
N PHE A 139 2.64 -17.61 -10.78
CA PHE A 139 4.05 -17.66 -10.42
C PHE A 139 4.67 -18.94 -10.97
N THR A 140 5.06 -18.94 -12.25
CA THR A 140 5.54 -20.12 -12.97
C THR A 140 6.95 -20.59 -12.58
N SER A 141 7.69 -19.81 -11.79
CA SER A 141 9.10 -20.09 -11.45
C SER A 141 9.36 -20.20 -9.94
N VAL A 142 8.40 -20.70 -9.15
CA VAL A 142 8.63 -20.96 -7.72
C VAL A 142 9.40 -22.27 -7.58
N SER A 143 10.63 -22.19 -7.07
CA SER A 143 11.44 -23.38 -6.77
C SER A 143 11.77 -23.44 -5.30
N VAL A 144 11.34 -24.52 -4.64
CA VAL A 144 11.61 -24.80 -3.22
C VAL A 144 13.09 -24.98 -2.97
N SER A 145 13.85 -25.48 -3.97
CA SER A 145 15.30 -25.64 -3.86
C SER A 145 16.04 -24.34 -3.47
N LYS A 146 15.51 -23.17 -3.86
CA LYS A 146 16.10 -21.86 -3.53
C LYS A 146 16.00 -21.50 -2.05
N LEU A 147 15.15 -22.19 -1.28
CA LEU A 147 15.05 -22.00 0.17
C LEU A 147 16.23 -22.64 0.93
N GLY A 148 17.03 -23.47 0.27
CA GLY A 148 18.21 -24.12 0.87
C GLY A 148 17.85 -25.08 2.01
N LEU A 149 16.69 -25.73 1.94
CA LEU A 149 16.26 -26.69 2.96
C LEU A 149 16.96 -28.04 2.79
N GLU A 150 16.87 -28.90 3.80
CA GLU A 150 17.32 -30.29 3.70
C GLU A 150 16.63 -30.99 2.51
N GLY A 151 17.38 -31.79 1.74
CA GLY A 151 16.90 -32.36 0.47
C GLY A 151 15.62 -33.19 0.58
N THR A 152 15.41 -33.88 1.70
CA THR A 152 14.18 -34.63 2.01
C THR A 152 12.98 -33.71 2.18
N VAL A 153 13.13 -32.62 2.93
CA VAL A 153 12.08 -31.61 3.17
C VAL A 153 11.74 -30.86 1.88
N SER A 154 12.76 -30.45 1.11
CA SER A 154 12.55 -29.81 -0.21
C SER A 154 11.74 -30.71 -1.15
N GLY A 155 12.09 -31.99 -1.26
CA GLY A 155 11.37 -32.92 -2.14
C GLY A 155 9.90 -33.10 -1.75
N VAL A 156 9.61 -33.18 -0.44
CA VAL A 156 8.24 -33.27 0.07
C VAL A 156 7.45 -31.99 -0.22
N LEU A 157 8.03 -30.82 0.01
CA LEU A 157 7.38 -29.54 -0.27
C LEU A 157 7.09 -29.36 -1.77
N GLU A 158 8.01 -29.73 -2.65
CA GLU A 158 7.78 -29.70 -4.10
C GLU A 158 6.65 -30.66 -4.51
N GLN A 159 6.59 -31.85 -3.91
CA GLN A 159 5.48 -32.78 -4.13
C GLN A 159 4.15 -32.18 -3.69
N ARG A 160 4.11 -31.52 -2.53
CA ARG A 160 2.89 -30.87 -2.00
C ARG A 160 2.43 -29.71 -2.86
N ILE A 161 3.35 -28.89 -3.38
CA ILE A 161 3.00 -27.80 -4.31
C ILE A 161 2.36 -28.37 -5.58
N ARG A 162 2.94 -29.41 -6.19
CA ARG A 162 2.34 -30.09 -7.36
C ARG A 162 0.97 -30.69 -7.05
N GLU A 163 0.75 -31.18 -5.83
CA GLU A 163 -0.53 -31.71 -5.38
C GLU A 163 -1.58 -30.60 -5.21
N ILE A 164 -1.18 -29.46 -4.63
CA ILE A 164 -2.00 -28.25 -4.51
C ILE A 164 -2.46 -27.77 -5.89
N GLU A 165 -1.55 -27.68 -6.87
CA GLU A 165 -1.87 -27.27 -8.24
C GLU A 165 -2.92 -28.22 -8.87
N LYS A 166 -2.73 -29.53 -8.75
CA LYS A 166 -3.69 -30.52 -9.25
C LYS A 166 -5.06 -30.39 -8.59
N CYS A 167 -5.11 -30.20 -7.28
CA CYS A 167 -6.36 -29.99 -6.56
C CYS A 167 -7.05 -28.68 -6.96
N PHE A 168 -6.28 -27.62 -7.23
CA PHE A 168 -6.81 -26.35 -7.71
C PHE A 168 -7.48 -26.51 -9.07
N PHE A 169 -6.79 -27.10 -10.05
CA PHE A 169 -7.38 -27.36 -11.38
C PHE A 169 -8.53 -28.37 -11.33
N GLY A 170 -8.48 -29.33 -10.40
CA GLY A 170 -9.57 -30.27 -10.10
C GLY A 170 -10.75 -29.65 -9.35
N LYS A 171 -10.73 -28.34 -9.06
CA LYS A 171 -11.75 -27.60 -8.30
C LYS A 171 -11.98 -28.12 -6.87
N ALA A 172 -11.00 -28.83 -6.31
CA ALA A 172 -11.00 -29.33 -4.94
C ALA A 172 -10.45 -28.26 -3.96
N TYR A 173 -11.10 -27.09 -3.92
CA TYR A 173 -10.57 -25.90 -3.22
C TYR A 173 -10.41 -26.10 -1.70
N LEU A 174 -11.25 -26.94 -1.08
CA LEU A 174 -11.09 -27.29 0.33
C LEU A 174 -9.75 -27.99 0.60
N ALA A 175 -9.38 -28.94 -0.27
CA ALA A 175 -8.10 -29.63 -0.18
C ALA A 175 -6.93 -28.66 -0.43
N VAL A 176 -7.08 -27.71 -1.35
CA VAL A 176 -6.09 -26.65 -1.60
C VAL A 176 -5.82 -25.85 -0.32
N ILE A 177 -6.86 -25.38 0.37
CA ILE A 177 -6.70 -24.60 1.62
C ILE A 177 -5.96 -25.40 2.69
N LEU A 178 -6.34 -26.66 2.90
CA LEU A 178 -5.71 -27.53 3.90
C LEU A 178 -4.23 -27.79 3.58
N MET A 179 -3.93 -28.19 2.34
CA MET A 179 -2.58 -28.50 1.92
C MET A 179 -1.69 -27.26 1.88
N ALA A 180 -2.21 -26.11 1.44
CA ALA A 180 -1.45 -24.86 1.40
C ALA A 180 -1.03 -24.43 2.81
N GLY A 181 -1.94 -24.52 3.81
CA GLY A 181 -1.61 -24.23 5.20
C GLY A 181 -0.50 -25.14 5.75
N SER A 182 -0.60 -26.46 5.51
CA SER A 182 0.44 -27.42 5.96
C SER A 182 1.78 -27.24 5.23
N THR A 183 1.73 -26.92 3.93
CA THR A 183 2.93 -26.67 3.11
C THR A 183 3.66 -25.41 3.56
N LEU A 184 2.92 -24.33 3.87
CA LEU A 184 3.47 -23.10 4.42
C LEU A 184 4.16 -23.35 5.77
N GLU A 185 3.53 -24.12 6.65
CA GLU A 185 4.08 -24.50 7.95
C GLU A 185 5.40 -25.26 7.79
N GLY A 186 5.44 -26.26 6.90
CA GLY A 186 6.66 -27.01 6.60
C GLY A 186 7.78 -26.15 5.99
N ALA A 187 7.43 -25.21 5.10
CA ALA A 187 8.40 -24.28 4.52
C ALA A 187 9.02 -23.35 5.56
N LEU A 188 8.19 -22.73 6.41
CA LEU A 188 8.66 -21.83 7.47
C LEU A 188 9.47 -22.58 8.54
N LEU A 189 9.07 -23.79 8.91
CA LEU A 189 9.85 -24.66 9.81
C LEU A 189 11.21 -25.00 9.19
N GLY A 190 11.25 -25.34 7.91
CA GLY A 190 12.51 -25.58 7.19
C GLY A 190 13.44 -24.37 7.25
N VAL A 191 12.90 -23.18 6.99
CA VAL A 191 13.68 -21.93 7.10
C VAL A 191 14.14 -21.67 8.54
N ALA A 192 13.28 -21.92 9.54
CA ALA A 192 13.64 -21.78 10.95
C ALA A 192 14.79 -22.71 11.36
N ASN A 193 14.81 -23.95 10.85
CA ASN A 193 15.89 -24.91 11.09
C ASN A 193 17.22 -24.46 10.48
N ASN A 194 17.21 -23.71 9.37
CA ASN A 194 18.41 -23.12 8.79
C ASN A 194 18.94 -21.92 9.59
N TYR A 195 18.05 -21.20 10.30
CA TYR A 195 18.39 -19.99 11.05
C TYR A 195 17.90 -20.02 12.52
N PRO A 196 18.26 -21.05 13.30
CA PRO A 196 17.63 -21.32 14.60
C PRO A 196 17.88 -20.22 15.61
N ARG A 197 19.06 -19.58 15.56
CA ARG A 197 19.41 -18.47 16.46
C ARG A 197 18.51 -17.27 16.22
N SER A 198 18.35 -16.86 14.96
CA SER A 198 17.53 -15.71 14.59
C SER A 198 16.08 -15.91 15.01
N PHE A 199 15.51 -17.06 14.68
CA PHE A 199 14.13 -17.40 15.04
C PHE A 199 13.91 -17.45 16.55
N ASN A 200 14.76 -18.15 17.31
CA ASN A 200 14.58 -18.25 18.77
C ASN A 200 14.86 -16.94 19.53
N SER A 201 15.56 -15.98 18.91
CA SER A 201 15.83 -14.67 19.50
C SER A 201 14.80 -13.59 19.17
N ALA A 202 13.90 -13.85 18.22
CA ALA A 202 12.85 -12.93 17.83
C ALA A 202 11.89 -12.63 19.01
N LYS A 203 11.35 -11.41 19.06
CA LYS A 203 10.41 -11.00 20.10
C LYS A 203 9.11 -11.78 20.03
N ALA A 204 8.65 -12.08 18.82
CA ALA A 204 7.46 -12.88 18.55
C ALA A 204 7.67 -14.39 18.77
N ALA A 205 8.89 -14.84 19.10
CA ALA A 205 9.14 -16.25 19.36
C ALA A 205 8.34 -16.72 20.60
N PRO A 206 7.60 -17.85 20.50
CA PRO A 206 6.83 -18.37 21.61
C PRO A 206 7.77 -18.84 22.72
N LYS A 207 7.46 -18.44 23.95
CA LYS A 207 8.25 -18.75 25.15
C LYS A 207 7.48 -19.68 26.09
N ASP A 208 8.22 -20.48 26.85
CA ASP A 208 7.68 -21.25 27.96
C ASP A 208 7.41 -20.37 29.18
N GLY A 209 6.90 -20.97 30.26
CA GLY A 209 6.63 -20.26 31.51
C GLY A 209 7.87 -19.69 32.20
N ALA A 210 9.08 -20.12 31.82
CA ALA A 210 10.35 -19.61 32.32
C ALA A 210 10.95 -18.52 31.41
N GLY A 211 10.25 -18.12 30.33
CA GLY A 211 10.70 -17.10 29.39
C GLY A 211 11.71 -17.60 28.35
N LYS A 212 11.96 -18.91 28.26
CA LYS A 212 12.84 -19.53 27.26
C LYS A 212 12.06 -19.83 25.99
N ALA A 213 12.66 -19.62 24.82
CA ALA A 213 12.03 -19.97 23.54
C ALA A 213 11.71 -21.48 23.49
N LYS A 214 10.48 -21.80 23.06
CA LYS A 214 10.02 -23.18 22.88
C LYS A 214 10.75 -23.88 21.74
N GLN A 215 10.77 -25.22 21.74
CA GLN A 215 11.33 -25.97 20.63
C GLN A 215 10.43 -25.87 19.39
N PHE A 216 10.99 -25.88 18.18
CA PHE A 216 10.23 -25.64 16.95
C PHE A 216 9.05 -26.59 16.73
N HIS A 217 9.09 -27.82 17.24
CA HIS A 217 7.94 -28.74 17.16
C HIS A 217 6.72 -28.30 17.99
N GLU A 218 6.91 -27.37 18.93
CA GLU A 218 5.85 -26.78 19.77
C GLU A 218 5.34 -25.44 19.21
N TRP A 219 5.91 -24.97 18.09
CA TRP A 219 5.50 -23.72 17.48
C TRP A 219 4.26 -23.93 16.62
N THR A 220 3.35 -22.95 16.66
CA THR A 220 2.19 -22.93 15.77
C THR A 220 2.55 -22.25 14.46
N LEU A 221 1.78 -22.50 13.39
CA LEU A 221 1.90 -21.75 12.14
C LEU A 221 1.81 -20.23 12.37
N SER A 222 0.98 -19.76 13.31
CA SER A 222 0.93 -18.33 13.67
C SER A 222 2.28 -17.80 14.12
N ALA A 223 2.92 -18.50 15.06
CA ALA A 223 4.20 -18.10 15.60
C ALA A 223 5.29 -18.05 14.51
N PHE A 224 5.28 -19.02 13.60
CA PHE A 224 6.20 -19.00 12.45
C PHE A 224 5.96 -17.80 11.53
N ILE A 225 4.71 -17.48 11.22
CA ILE A 225 4.35 -16.32 10.38
C ILE A 225 4.80 -15.01 11.03
N ASP A 226 4.50 -14.84 12.32
CA ASP A 226 4.82 -13.62 13.08
C ASP A 226 6.34 -13.39 13.18
N VAL A 227 7.09 -14.45 13.48
CA VAL A 227 8.57 -14.38 13.52
C VAL A 227 9.16 -14.15 12.14
N ALA A 228 8.64 -14.80 11.09
CA ALA A 228 9.12 -14.57 9.72
C ALA A 228 8.91 -13.11 9.27
N HIS A 229 7.80 -12.49 9.66
CA HIS A 229 7.54 -11.07 9.41
C HIS A 229 8.48 -10.16 10.23
N GLU A 230 8.68 -10.43 11.53
CA GLU A 230 9.62 -9.67 12.37
C GLU A 230 11.04 -9.70 11.79
N LEU A 231 11.47 -10.87 11.30
CA LEU A 231 12.77 -11.07 10.66
C LEU A 231 12.83 -10.56 9.21
N ARG A 232 11.75 -9.97 8.69
CA ARG A 232 11.62 -9.47 7.31
C ARG A 232 11.86 -10.52 6.22
N ILE A 233 11.62 -11.79 6.54
CA ILE A 233 11.63 -12.90 5.58
C ILE A 233 10.38 -12.79 4.68
N VAL A 234 9.26 -12.35 5.26
CA VAL A 234 8.01 -12.05 4.55
C VAL A 234 7.58 -10.61 4.80
N GLN A 235 6.90 -10.01 3.82
CA GLN A 235 6.32 -8.67 3.93
C GLN A 235 4.96 -8.70 4.67
N HIS A 236 4.48 -7.53 5.09
CA HIS A 236 3.27 -7.39 5.91
C HIS A 236 2.01 -7.92 5.21
N ASP A 237 1.89 -7.73 3.90
CA ASP A 237 0.82 -8.30 3.08
C ASP A 237 0.85 -9.84 3.12
N THR A 238 2.02 -10.45 2.90
CA THR A 238 2.23 -11.90 2.96
C THR A 238 1.94 -12.45 4.35
N GLN A 239 2.30 -11.74 5.42
CA GLN A 239 1.94 -12.09 6.79
C GLN A 239 0.41 -12.15 6.96
N LYS A 240 -0.29 -11.09 6.53
CA LYS A 240 -1.76 -11.00 6.65
C LYS A 240 -2.45 -12.13 5.88
N PHE A 241 -2.06 -12.37 4.63
CA PHE A 241 -2.60 -13.46 3.82
C PHE A 241 -2.32 -14.84 4.44
N SER A 242 -1.14 -15.03 5.04
CA SER A 242 -0.79 -16.28 5.71
C SER A 242 -1.65 -16.56 6.95
N HIS A 243 -1.97 -15.53 7.75
CA HIS A 243 -2.93 -15.69 8.86
C HIS A 243 -4.34 -15.99 8.36
N THR A 244 -4.79 -15.33 7.29
CA THR A 244 -6.09 -15.63 6.67
C THR A 244 -6.16 -17.08 6.18
N LEU A 245 -5.11 -17.59 5.53
CA LEU A 245 -5.03 -19.00 5.10
C LEU A 245 -5.11 -19.97 6.29
N ARG A 246 -4.36 -19.68 7.37
CA ARG A 246 -4.43 -20.45 8.62
C ARG A 246 -5.85 -20.46 9.19
N ASP A 247 -6.54 -19.33 9.17
CA ASP A 247 -7.89 -19.23 9.72
C ASP A 247 -8.88 -20.04 8.90
N PHE A 248 -8.82 -19.95 7.57
CA PHE A 248 -9.61 -20.81 6.69
C PHE A 248 -9.37 -22.30 6.94
N ARG A 249 -8.12 -22.72 7.23
CA ARG A 249 -7.82 -24.11 7.61
C ARG A 249 -8.58 -24.53 8.87
N ASN A 250 -8.69 -23.64 9.86
CA ASN A 250 -9.35 -23.94 11.14
C ASN A 250 -10.88 -24.03 10.99
N TYR A 251 -11.49 -23.19 10.14
CA TYR A 251 -12.94 -23.17 9.89
C TYR A 251 -13.51 -24.46 9.26
N ILE A 252 -12.67 -25.39 8.84
CA ILE A 252 -13.09 -26.64 8.20
C ILE A 252 -13.53 -27.68 9.25
N HIS A 253 -13.25 -27.44 10.52
CA HIS A 253 -13.71 -28.31 11.60
C HIS A 253 -15.24 -28.21 11.76
N PRO A 254 -16.00 -29.31 11.56
CA PRO A 254 -17.48 -29.27 11.49
C PRO A 254 -18.20 -28.82 12.77
N PHE A 255 -17.49 -28.67 13.89
CA PHE A 255 -18.05 -28.37 15.21
C PHE A 255 -17.37 -27.15 15.88
N GLN A 256 -16.78 -26.25 15.10
CA GLN A 256 -16.39 -24.93 15.59
C GLN A 256 -17.58 -23.98 15.70
#